data_AF-A0A6P4XN27-F1
#
_entry.id   AF-A0A6P4XN27-F1
#
_cell.length_a   1.000
_cell.length_b   1.000
_cell.length_c   1.000
_cell.angle_alpha   90.00
_cell.angle_beta   90.00
_cell.angle_gamma   90.00
#
_symmetry.space_group_name_H-M   'P 1'
#
loop_
_entity.id
_entity.type
_entity.pdbx_description
1 polymer ?
#
loop_
_entity_poly.entity_id
_entity_poly.type
_entity_poly.pdbx_seq_one_letter_code
_entity_poly.pdbx_strand_id
1 'polypeptide(L)'
;MMVHKRLKGEVEAECTDMSFQKLSIFRPGLILAQQNRRNSRVLVALLTPIIYFKPTLMSVPAETIGKAMVNTVLDPSEDAVKIIDNKGIHLVASGKECKK
;
A
#
# COMPACT_ATOMS: atom_id res chain seq x y z
N MET A 1 8.64 -0.36 -18.53
CA MET A 1 7.93 -0.06 -17.26
C MET A 1 6.41 0.18 -17.43
N MET A 2 5.88 0.46 -18.63
CA MET A 2 4.45 0.74 -18.83
C MET A 2 3.51 -0.47 -18.68
N VAL A 3 3.94 -1.66 -19.14
CA VAL A 3 3.11 -2.89 -19.11
C VAL A 3 2.66 -3.23 -17.69
N HIS A 4 3.53 -3.07 -16.70
CA HIS A 4 3.22 -3.40 -15.30
C HIS A 4 2.10 -2.53 -14.72
N LYS A 5 2.09 -1.22 -15.02
CA LYS A 5 1.04 -0.32 -14.53
C LYS A 5 -0.30 -0.57 -15.21
N ARG A 6 -0.27 -0.84 -16.52
CA ARG A 6 -1.47 -1.18 -17.29
C ARG A 6 -2.12 -2.46 -16.79
N LEU A 7 -1.34 -3.54 -16.67
CA LEU A 7 -1.83 -4.82 -16.17
C LEU A 7 -2.40 -4.70 -14.75
N LYS A 8 -1.75 -3.93 -13.87
CA LYS A 8 -2.32 -3.67 -12.54
C LYS A 8 -3.66 -2.93 -12.59
N GLY A 9 -3.81 -1.93 -13.45
CA GLY A 9 -5.08 -1.21 -13.60
C GLY A 9 -6.20 -2.08 -14.19
N GLU A 10 -5.87 -2.97 -15.12
CA GLU A 10 -6.81 -3.90 -15.74
C GLU A 10 -7.33 -4.93 -14.71
N VAL A 11 -6.42 -5.48 -13.89
CA VAL A 11 -6.80 -6.37 -12.78
C VAL A 11 -7.62 -5.66 -11.71
N GLU A 12 -7.31 -4.40 -11.39
CA GLU A 12 -8.09 -3.59 -10.45
C GLU A 12 -9.55 -3.40 -10.95
N ALA A 13 -9.73 -3.17 -12.26
CA ALA A 13 -11.04 -3.06 -12.87
C ALA A 13 -11.82 -4.38 -12.83
N GLU A 14 -11.19 -5.48 -13.24
CA GLU A 14 -11.81 -6.81 -13.25
C GLU A 14 -12.20 -7.28 -11.82
N CYS A 15 -11.39 -6.98 -10.81
CA CYS A 15 -11.71 -7.27 -9.41
C CYS A 15 -12.90 -6.46 -8.90
N THR A 16 -13.07 -5.23 -9.38
CA THR A 16 -14.21 -4.38 -9.01
C THR A 16 -15.50 -4.91 -9.64
N ASP A 17 -15.43 -5.40 -10.88
CA ASP A 17 -16.57 -5.98 -11.60
C ASP A 17 -17.06 -7.31 -10.99
N MET A 18 -16.17 -8.05 -10.30
CA MET A 18 -16.53 -9.30 -9.63
C MET A 18 -17.45 -9.09 -8.41
N SER A 19 -17.68 -7.85 -7.96
CA SER A 19 -18.67 -7.47 -6.95
C SER A 19 -18.56 -8.23 -5.61
N PHE A 20 -17.34 -8.36 -5.08
CA PHE A 20 -17.12 -8.96 -3.76
C PHE A 20 -17.91 -8.23 -2.66
N GLN A 21 -18.27 -8.96 -1.60
CA GLN A 21 -18.97 -8.40 -0.43
C GLN A 21 -18.15 -7.28 0.25
N LYS A 22 -16.82 -7.39 0.24
CA LYS A 22 -15.88 -6.35 0.69
C LYS A 22 -14.56 -6.47 -0.06
N LEU A 23 -14.23 -5.48 -0.87
CA LEU A 23 -13.00 -5.39 -1.65
C LEU A 23 -12.16 -4.20 -1.17
N SER A 24 -10.91 -4.43 -0.78
CA SER A 24 -9.98 -3.37 -0.39
C SER A 24 -8.75 -3.37 -1.30
N ILE A 25 -8.60 -2.33 -2.11
CA ILE A 25 -7.50 -2.17 -3.07
C ILE A 25 -6.47 -1.23 -2.46
N PHE A 26 -5.27 -1.75 -2.20
CA PHE A 26 -4.16 -0.96 -1.66
C PHE A 26 -3.23 -0.52 -2.80
N ARG A 27 -2.98 0.79 -2.91
CA ARG A 27 -2.07 1.39 -3.90
C ARG A 27 -0.81 1.93 -3.23
N PRO A 28 0.10 1.05 -2.76
CA PRO A 28 1.35 1.48 -2.16
C PRO A 28 2.26 2.14 -3.20
N GLY A 29 3.11 3.05 -2.72
CA GLY A 29 4.25 3.54 -3.48
C GLY A 29 5.36 2.48 -3.58
N LEU A 30 6.61 2.90 -3.40
CA LEU A 30 7.74 1.98 -3.40
C LEU A 30 7.75 1.13 -2.11
N ILE A 31 7.70 -0.19 -2.25
CA ILE A 31 7.73 -1.10 -1.10
C ILE A 31 9.17 -1.27 -0.63
N LEU A 32 9.43 -0.93 0.64
CA LEU A 32 10.69 -1.21 1.31
C LEU A 32 10.57 -2.58 1.99
N ALA A 33 11.06 -3.61 1.31
CA ALA A 33 11.16 -4.95 1.88
C ALA A 33 12.57 -5.15 2.45
N GLN A 34 12.65 -5.40 3.77
CA GLN A 34 13.85 -5.90 4.45
C GLN A 34 14.14 -7.38 4.14
N GLN A 35 13.50 -7.97 3.11
CA GLN A 35 13.68 -9.37 2.79
C GLN A 35 15.04 -9.57 2.10
N ASN A 36 16.06 -9.88 2.91
CA ASN A 36 17.32 -10.63 2.72
C ASN A 36 17.87 -10.87 1.29
N ARG A 37 17.61 -10.00 0.32
CA ARG A 37 18.25 -9.99 -0.98
C ARG A 37 19.41 -9.03 -0.84
N ARG A 38 20.64 -9.54 -0.96
CA ARG A 38 21.89 -8.74 -0.91
C ARG A 38 21.82 -7.47 -1.79
N ASN A 39 21.04 -7.54 -2.86
CA ASN A 39 20.81 -6.46 -3.83
C ASN A 39 19.88 -5.33 -3.33
N SER A 40 19.08 -5.54 -2.27
CA SER A 40 18.20 -4.49 -1.72
C SER A 40 18.91 -3.57 -0.72
N ARG A 41 20.06 -3.99 -0.15
CA ARG A 41 20.80 -3.17 0.83
C ARG A 41 21.32 -1.87 0.23
N VAL A 42 21.75 -1.89 -1.04
CA VAL A 42 22.25 -0.69 -1.75
C VAL A 42 21.10 0.27 -2.05
N LEU A 43 19.95 -0.25 -2.47
CA LEU A 43 18.76 0.56 -2.76
C LEU A 43 18.16 1.14 -1.48
N VAL A 44 18.09 0.34 -0.41
CA VAL A 44 17.67 0.80 0.92
C VAL A 44 18.63 1.87 1.44
N ALA A 45 19.95 1.68 1.34
CA ALA A 45 20.94 2.67 1.77
C ALA A 45 20.86 3.98 0.95
N LEU A 46 20.68 3.88 -0.37
CA LEU A 46 20.51 5.04 -1.27
C LEU A 46 19.21 5.80 -0.98
N LEU A 47 18.14 5.08 -0.65
CA LEU A 47 16.84 5.66 -0.32
C LEU A 47 16.76 6.13 1.13
N THR A 48 17.63 5.66 2.04
CA THR A 48 17.63 6.03 3.46
C THR A 48 17.65 7.56 3.69
N PRO A 49 18.50 8.36 3.02
CA PRO A 49 18.44 9.82 3.17
C PRO A 49 17.16 10.44 2.60
N ILE A 50 16.59 9.87 1.54
CA ILE A 50 15.35 10.34 0.91
C ILE A 50 14.13 9.99 1.79
N ILE A 51 14.14 8.81 2.41
CA ILE A 51 13.15 8.34 3.38
C ILE A 51 13.22 9.19 4.65
N TYR A 52 14.42 9.60 5.08
CA TYR A 52 14.59 10.48 6.24
C TYR A 52 14.00 11.87 6.00
N PHE A 53 14.15 12.42 4.79
CA PHE A 53 13.64 13.76 4.45
C PHE A 53 12.13 13.80 4.15
N LYS A 54 11.56 12.72 3.59
CA LYS A 54 10.14 12.62 3.18
C LYS A 54 9.58 11.21 3.48
N PRO A 55 9.49 10.78 4.75
CA PRO A 55 9.14 9.39 5.13
C PRO A 55 7.77 8.93 4.62
N THR A 56 6.86 9.86 4.33
CA THR A 56 5.44 9.57 4.07
C THR A 56 5.04 9.64 2.59
N LEU A 57 5.90 10.09 1.68
CA LEU A 57 5.46 10.44 0.31
C LEU A 57 5.77 9.38 -0.76
N MET A 58 6.89 8.67 -0.65
CA MET A 58 7.40 7.82 -1.74
C MET A 58 7.43 6.33 -1.42
N SER A 59 7.62 5.97 -0.15
CA SER A 59 7.92 4.60 0.24
C SER A 59 7.07 4.11 1.41
N VAL A 60 6.74 2.82 1.41
CA VAL A 60 6.01 2.16 2.50
C VAL A 60 6.79 0.91 2.93
N PRO A 61 7.14 0.77 4.21
CA PRO A 61 7.64 -0.51 4.74
C PRO A 61 6.60 -1.61 4.57
N ALA A 62 7.03 -2.82 4.23
CA ALA A 62 6.13 -3.97 4.10
C ALA A 62 5.30 -4.23 5.39
N GLU A 63 5.91 -4.01 6.55
CA GLU A 63 5.24 -4.13 7.86
C GLU A 63 4.08 -3.12 8.02
N THR A 64 4.26 -1.89 7.52
CA THR A 64 3.23 -0.84 7.57
C THR A 64 2.05 -1.20 6.67
N ILE A 65 2.30 -1.79 5.51
CA ILE A 65 1.24 -2.32 4.63
C ILE A 65 0.48 -3.43 5.36
N GLY A 66 1.19 -4.39 5.96
CA GLY A 66 0.58 -5.49 6.72
C GLY A 66 -0.32 -4.99 7.85
N LYS A 67 0.15 -4.02 8.64
CA LYS A 67 -0.66 -3.37 9.69
C LYS A 67 -1.89 -2.67 9.13
N ALA A 68 -1.74 -1.93 8.02
CA ALA A 68 -2.87 -1.28 7.37
C ALA A 68 -3.92 -2.28 6.88
N MET A 69 -3.48 -3.41 6.30
CA MET A 69 -4.38 -4.46 5.82
C MET A 69 -5.18 -5.08 6.95
N VAL A 70 -4.51 -5.44 8.06
CA VAL A 70 -5.19 -6.01 9.25
C VAL A 70 -6.19 -5.02 9.82
N ASN A 71 -5.79 -3.76 10.00
CA ASN A 71 -6.68 -2.72 10.52
C ASN A 71 -7.88 -2.46 9.59
N THR A 72 -7.71 -2.58 8.27
CA THR A 72 -8.81 -2.42 7.30
C THR A 72 -9.82 -3.57 7.37
N VAL A 73 -9.37 -4.79 7.67
CA VAL A 73 -10.25 -5.95 7.85
C VAL A 73 -11.04 -5.84 9.16
N LEU A 74 -10.41 -5.33 10.22
CA LEU A 74 -11.03 -5.12 11.52
C LEU A 74 -11.96 -3.89 11.58
N ASP A 75 -11.83 -2.96 10.62
CA ASP A 75 -12.72 -1.82 10.47
C ASP A 75 -14.13 -2.29 10.07
N PRO A 76 -15.18 -2.02 10.87
CA PRO A 76 -16.55 -2.43 10.59
C PRO A 76 -17.18 -1.70 9.39
N SER A 77 -16.43 -0.87 8.66
CA SER A 77 -16.94 -0.12 7.50
C SER A 77 -17.73 -1.00 6.51
N GLU A 78 -18.92 -0.53 6.14
CA GLU A 78 -19.90 -1.16 5.23
C GLU A 78 -19.60 -0.95 3.73
N ASP A 79 -18.49 -0.28 3.40
CA ASP A 79 -18.13 -0.01 2.01
C ASP A 79 -17.74 -1.29 1.28
N ALA A 80 -18.49 -1.64 0.23
CA ALA A 80 -18.23 -2.80 -0.62
C ALA A 80 -16.88 -2.69 -1.36
N VAL A 81 -16.44 -1.49 -1.71
CA VAL A 81 -15.14 -1.24 -2.36
C VAL A 81 -14.43 -0.06 -1.69
N LYS A 82 -13.21 -0.30 -1.18
CA LYS A 82 -12.35 0.71 -0.52
C LYS A 82 -11.00 0.78 -1.22
N ILE A 83 -10.71 1.92 -1.84
CA ILE A 83 -9.40 2.17 -2.48
C ILE A 83 -8.55 3.00 -1.52
N ILE A 84 -7.39 2.47 -1.13
CA ILE A 84 -6.51 3.07 -0.14
C ILE A 84 -5.19 3.45 -0.83
N ASP A 85 -4.99 4.75 -1.02
CA ASP A 85 -3.75 5.30 -1.56
C ASP A 85 -2.60 5.21 -0.57
N ASN A 86 -1.37 5.36 -1.07
CA ASN A 86 -0.13 5.36 -0.28
C ASN A 86 -0.22 6.16 1.03
N LYS A 87 -0.79 7.37 1.00
CA LYS A 87 -1.00 8.19 2.21
C LYS A 87 -2.00 7.54 3.19
N GLY A 88 -3.09 6.97 2.66
CA GLY A 88 -4.07 6.24 3.44
C GLY A 88 -3.49 5.01 4.13
N ILE A 89 -2.55 4.30 3.48
CA ILE A 89 -1.86 3.15 4.10
C ILE A 89 -1.15 3.55 5.39
N HIS A 90 -0.43 4.68 5.37
CA HIS A 90 0.25 5.21 6.56
C HIS A 90 -0.72 5.65 7.66
N LEU A 91 -1.88 6.20 7.30
CA LEU A 91 -2.93 6.60 8.25
C LEU A 91 -3.58 5.39 8.91
N VAL A 92 -4.01 4.41 8.11
CA VAL A 92 -4.65 3.18 8.59
C VAL A 92 -3.67 2.34 9.41
N ALA A 93 -2.40 2.27 9.01
CA ALA A 93 -1.36 1.59 9.80
C ALA A 93 -1.12 2.24 11.17
N SER A 94 -1.35 3.56 11.29
CA SER A 94 -1.23 4.29 12.56
C SER A 94 -2.48 4.18 13.44
N GLY A 95 -3.49 3.40 13.04
CA GLY A 95 -4.73 3.25 13.78
C GLY A 95 -5.66 4.46 13.73
N LYS A 96 -5.42 5.41 12.81
CA LYS A 96 -6.32 6.53 12.57
C LYS A 96 -7.26 6.15 11.43
N GLU A 97 -8.56 6.32 11.63
CA GLU A 97 -9.56 6.11 10.59
C GLU A 97 -9.20 6.97 9.37
N CYS A 98 -9.01 6.34 8.21
CA CYS A 98 -8.88 7.06 6.96
C CYS A 98 -10.29 7.55 6.59
N LYS A 99 -10.65 8.73 7.14
CA LYS A 99 -11.90 9.41 6.81
C LYS A 99 -11.90 9.70 5.30
N LYS A 100 -12.99 9.26 4.65
CA LYS A 100 -13.27 9.44 3.21
C LYS A 100 -12.97 10.86 2.73
#